data_AF-A0A142X319-F1
#
_entry.id   AF-A0A142X319-F1
#
_cell.length_a   1.000
_cell.length_b   1.000
_cell.length_c   1.000
_cell.angle_alpha   90.00
_cell.angle_beta   90.00
_cell.angle_gamma   90.00
#
_symmetry.space_group_name_H-M   'P 1'
#
loop_
_entity.id
_entity.type
_entity.pdbx_description
1 polymer ?
#
loop_
_entity_poly.entity_id
_entity_poly.type
_entity_poly.pdbx_seq_one_letter_code
_entity_poly.pdbx_strand_id
1 'polypeptide(L)'
;MSRLTRLSTDERNNLVAYLDGELEDDATQRIEDVLSQSPVARNDVELLVKTYDLLDLLPRPKASAEFTQKTIATARMTEVKVDYTQTPLAKKLRSLMPLMGAVVLVAVGGFAGFAAANRFVPLESDVMLRDLPIIERMDEYTEVGDVQFLDKLSSDALLLQEVRSEVSRERR
;
A
#
# COMPACT_ATOMS: atom_id res chain seq x y z
N MET A 1 -34.82 59.59 -37.11
CA MET A 1 -33.62 59.61 -36.25
C MET A 1 -33.27 58.17 -35.93
N SER A 2 -32.26 57.62 -36.60
CA SER A 2 -31.75 56.27 -36.37
C SER A 2 -31.16 56.19 -34.97
N ARG A 3 -31.78 55.41 -34.08
CA ARG A 3 -31.16 55.09 -32.78
C ARG A 3 -29.90 54.29 -33.07
N LEU A 4 -28.75 54.88 -32.78
CA LEU A 4 -27.47 54.18 -32.73
C LEU A 4 -27.50 53.28 -31.49
N THR A 5 -28.19 52.14 -31.58
CA THR A 5 -28.16 51.12 -30.53
C THR A 5 -26.76 50.52 -30.53
N ARG A 6 -25.93 50.96 -29.57
CA ARG A 6 -24.61 50.38 -29.33
C ARG A 6 -24.80 48.98 -28.76
N LEU A 7 -24.16 48.00 -29.39
CA LEU A 7 -24.09 46.63 -28.90
C LEU A 7 -23.35 46.60 -27.55
N SER A 8 -23.90 45.86 -26.60
CA SER A 8 -23.19 45.42 -25.41
C SER A 8 -22.00 44.52 -25.77
N THR A 9 -21.13 44.26 -24.80
CA THR A 9 -20.00 43.34 -25.00
C THR A 9 -20.48 41.91 -25.23
N ASP A 10 -21.52 41.49 -24.52
CA ASP A 10 -22.07 40.14 -24.61
C ASP A 10 -22.75 39.91 -25.96
N GLU A 11 -23.54 40.88 -26.46
CA GLU A 11 -24.14 40.81 -27.79
C GLU A 11 -23.09 40.73 -28.90
N ARG A 12 -21.95 41.43 -28.76
CA ARG A 12 -20.85 41.34 -29.73
C ARG A 12 -20.18 39.97 -29.75
N ASN A 13 -19.99 39.33 -28.60
CA ASN A 13 -19.47 37.97 -28.55
C ASN A 13 -20.42 36.97 -29.22
N ASN A 14 -21.73 37.19 -29.04
CA ASN A 14 -22.77 36.36 -29.64
C ASN A 14 -22.87 36.51 -31.17
N LEU A 15 -22.33 37.58 -31.78
CA LEU A 15 -22.31 37.71 -33.24
C LEU A 15 -21.46 36.63 -33.92
N VAL A 16 -20.38 36.19 -33.28
CA VAL A 16 -19.53 35.11 -33.81
C VAL A 16 -20.25 33.77 -33.70
N ALA A 17 -20.83 33.49 -32.53
CA ALA A 17 -21.65 32.29 -32.29
C ALA A 17 -22.91 32.23 -33.18
N TYR A 18 -23.44 33.40 -33.55
CA TYR A 18 -24.54 33.48 -34.53
C TYR A 18 -24.07 33.11 -35.94
N LEU A 19 -22.84 33.47 -36.32
CA LEU A 19 -22.28 33.18 -37.64
C LEU A 19 -21.87 31.71 -37.83
N ASP A 20 -21.38 31.05 -36.79
CA ASP A 20 -21.05 29.62 -36.83
C ASP A 20 -22.26 28.71 -36.53
N GLY A 21 -23.36 29.28 -36.02
CA GLY A 21 -24.59 28.56 -35.72
C GLY A 21 -24.60 27.86 -34.36
N GLU A 22 -23.63 28.16 -33.48
CA GLU A 22 -23.52 27.58 -32.14
C GLU A 22 -24.35 28.35 -31.08
N LEU A 23 -25.13 29.35 -31.49
CA LEU A 23 -25.96 30.15 -30.60
C LEU A 23 -27.31 29.47 -30.29
N GLU A 24 -27.69 29.43 -29.01
CA GLU A 24 -28.98 28.88 -28.57
C GLU A 24 -30.18 29.63 -29.19
N ASP A 25 -31.31 28.95 -29.39
CA ASP A 25 -32.48 29.49 -30.11
C ASP A 25 -33.01 30.83 -29.55
N ASP A 26 -33.04 30.99 -28.23
CA ASP A 26 -33.51 32.20 -27.56
C ASP A 26 -32.54 33.38 -27.73
N ALA A 27 -31.24 33.11 -27.77
CA ALA A 27 -30.19 34.08 -28.03
C ALA A 27 -30.14 34.44 -29.53
N THR A 28 -30.39 33.48 -30.42
CA THR A 28 -30.50 33.69 -31.86
C THR A 28 -31.61 34.68 -32.19
N GLN A 29 -32.82 34.48 -31.66
CA GLN A 29 -33.94 35.42 -31.87
C GLN A 29 -33.61 36.84 -31.37
N ARG A 30 -32.97 36.96 -30.21
CA ARG A 30 -32.54 38.27 -29.67
C ARG A 30 -31.52 38.96 -30.57
N ILE A 31 -30.56 38.22 -31.12
CA ILE A 31 -29.56 38.76 -32.04
C ILE A 31 -30.21 39.17 -33.37
N GLU A 32 -31.15 38.39 -33.90
CA GLU A 32 -31.91 38.74 -35.11
C GLU A 32 -32.71 40.04 -34.93
N ASP A 33 -33.37 40.21 -33.79
CA ASP A 33 -34.08 41.44 -33.43
C ASP A 33 -33.13 42.64 -33.42
N VAL A 34 -31.96 42.49 -32.80
CA VAL A 34 -30.92 43.54 -32.76
C VAL A 34 -30.39 43.86 -34.16
N LEU A 35 -30.14 42.85 -34.99
CA LEU A 35 -29.68 43.01 -36.37
C LEU A 35 -30.74 43.68 -37.26
N SER A 36 -32.03 43.47 -37.01
CA SER A 36 -33.10 44.14 -37.75
C SER A 36 -33.16 45.64 -37.43
N GLN A 37 -32.89 46.01 -36.19
CA GLN A 37 -33.04 47.38 -35.68
C GLN A 37 -31.76 48.23 -35.78
N SER A 38 -30.58 47.61 -35.73
CA SER A 38 -29.29 48.31 -35.66
C SER A 38 -28.50 48.17 -36.98
N PRO A 39 -28.32 49.25 -37.76
CA PRO A 39 -27.46 49.23 -38.93
C PRO A 39 -25.97 49.03 -38.57
N VAL A 40 -25.57 49.42 -37.35
CA VAL A 40 -24.19 49.23 -36.86
C VAL A 40 -23.93 47.74 -36.64
N ALA A 41 -24.87 47.03 -36.01
CA ALA A 41 -24.73 45.59 -35.77
C ALA A 41 -24.63 44.80 -37.07
N ARG A 42 -25.40 45.18 -38.11
CA ARG A 42 -25.28 44.57 -39.44
C ARG A 42 -23.90 44.77 -40.07
N ASN A 43 -23.32 45.97 -39.91
CA ASN A 43 -21.99 46.25 -40.44
C ASN A 43 -20.90 45.46 -39.71
N ASP A 44 -21.03 45.27 -38.39
CA ASP A 44 -20.12 44.43 -37.61
C ASP A 44 -20.14 42.97 -38.10
N VAL A 45 -21.33 42.42 -38.37
CA VAL A 45 -21.49 41.07 -38.94
C VAL A 45 -20.91 40.98 -40.35
N GLU A 46 -21.16 41.98 -41.21
CA GLU A 46 -20.60 42.03 -42.57
C GLU A 46 -19.05 42.06 -42.55
N LEU A 47 -18.46 42.80 -41.61
CA LEU A 47 -17.02 42.87 -41.42
C LEU A 47 -16.44 41.54 -40.93
N LEU A 48 -17.14 40.86 -40.02
CA LEU A 48 -16.76 39.52 -39.56
C LEU A 48 -16.77 38.54 -40.74
N VAL A 49 -17.88 38.45 -41.49
CA VAL A 49 -17.99 37.57 -42.67
C VAL A 49 -16.84 37.82 -43.65
N LYS A 50 -16.58 39.09 -44.00
CA LYS A 50 -15.49 39.46 -44.90
C LYS A 50 -14.11 39.04 -44.36
N THR A 51 -13.91 39.11 -43.04
CA THR A 51 -12.66 38.70 -42.41
C THR A 51 -12.48 37.18 -42.49
N TYR A 52 -13.54 36.40 -42.29
CA TYR A 52 -13.52 34.96 -42.49
C TYR A 52 -13.31 34.58 -43.96
N ASP A 53 -13.92 35.30 -44.91
CA ASP A 53 -13.68 35.10 -46.35
C ASP A 53 -12.20 35.34 -46.71
N LEU A 54 -11.56 36.33 -46.08
CA LEU A 54 -10.12 36.56 -46.25
C LEU A 54 -9.29 35.40 -45.67
N LEU A 55 -9.77 34.72 -44.62
CA LEU A 55 -9.08 33.55 -44.07
C LEU A 55 -9.03 32.38 -45.06
N ASP A 56 -10.07 32.24 -45.88
CA ASP A 56 -10.13 31.21 -46.93
C ASP A 56 -9.13 31.45 -48.06
N LEU A 57 -8.66 32.69 -48.23
CA LEU A 57 -7.61 33.02 -49.19
C LEU A 57 -6.21 32.66 -48.69
N LEU A 58 -6.04 32.28 -47.41
CA LEU A 58 -4.71 31.90 -46.92
C LEU A 58 -4.20 30.65 -47.64
N PRO A 59 -2.90 30.62 -47.99
CA PRO A 59 -2.29 29.44 -48.55
C PRO A 59 -2.37 28.29 -47.53
N ARG A 60 -2.85 27.13 -47.98
CA ARG A 60 -2.89 25.90 -47.18
C ARG A 60 -1.59 25.11 -47.43
N PRO A 61 -0.56 25.25 -46.57
CA PRO A 61 0.69 24.52 -46.77
C PRO A 61 0.42 23.01 -46.69
N LYS A 62 0.87 22.27 -47.71
CA LYS A 62 0.84 20.81 -47.68
C LYS A 62 2.05 20.33 -46.87
N ALA A 63 1.83 19.39 -45.96
CA ALA A 63 2.93 18.76 -45.23
C ALA A 63 3.92 18.12 -46.22
N SER A 64 5.22 18.29 -45.96
CA SER A 64 6.24 17.61 -46.77
C SER A 64 6.21 16.11 -46.50
N ALA A 65 6.66 15.32 -47.48
CA ALA A 65 6.82 13.88 -47.30
C ALA A 65 7.78 13.57 -46.13
N GLU A 66 8.81 14.39 -45.95
CA GLU A 66 9.76 14.28 -44.84
C GLU A 66 9.11 14.49 -43.47
N PHE A 67 8.24 15.51 -43.32
CA PHE A 67 7.51 15.72 -42.07
C PHE A 67 6.65 14.51 -41.71
N THR A 68 5.95 13.94 -42.70
CA THR A 68 5.12 12.75 -42.52
C THR A 68 5.97 11.54 -42.06
N GLN A 69 7.11 11.31 -42.72
CA GLN A 69 8.03 10.24 -42.35
C GLN A 69 8.56 10.41 -40.92
N LYS A 70 8.95 11.63 -40.55
CA LYS A 70 9.45 11.95 -39.20
C LYS A 70 8.37 11.73 -38.15
N THR A 71 7.15 12.20 -38.37
CA THR A 71 6.03 12.02 -37.43
C THR A 71 5.69 10.53 -37.24
N ILE A 72 5.64 9.74 -38.32
CA ILE A 72 5.40 8.29 -38.21
C ILE A 72 6.54 7.61 -37.44
N ALA A 73 7.80 7.99 -37.70
CA ALA A 73 8.93 7.46 -36.96
C ALA A 73 8.86 7.78 -35.47
N THR A 74 8.51 9.02 -35.10
CA THR A 74 8.34 9.44 -33.70
C THR A 74 7.17 8.74 -33.02
N ALA A 75 6.04 8.58 -33.70
CA ALA A 75 4.90 7.84 -33.18
C ALA A 75 5.28 6.37 -32.88
N ARG A 76 5.97 5.71 -33.82
CA ARG A 76 6.47 4.35 -33.62
C ARG A 76 7.45 4.23 -32.46
N MET A 77 8.36 5.18 -32.28
CA MET A 77 9.29 5.18 -31.14
C MET A 77 8.57 5.26 -29.79
N THR A 78 7.44 5.97 -29.74
CA THR A 78 6.62 6.09 -28.52
C THR A 78 5.89 4.79 -28.20
N GLU A 79 5.54 4.00 -29.22
CA GLU A 79 4.90 2.68 -29.06
C GLU A 79 5.88 1.55 -28.71
N VAL A 80 7.20 1.77 -28.82
CA VAL A 80 8.20 0.79 -28.37
C VAL A 80 8.17 0.73 -26.85
N LYS A 81 7.28 -0.12 -26.31
CA LYS A 81 7.36 -0.59 -24.93
C LYS A 81 8.69 -1.33 -24.79
N VAL A 82 9.63 -0.73 -24.08
CA VAL A 82 10.89 -1.38 -23.72
C VAL A 82 10.53 -2.60 -22.88
N ASP A 83 10.78 -3.78 -23.43
CA ASP A 83 10.52 -5.04 -22.74
C ASP A 83 11.60 -5.26 -21.67
N TYR A 84 11.38 -4.69 -20.47
CA TYR A 84 12.28 -4.81 -19.33
C TYR A 84 12.54 -6.25 -18.89
N THR A 85 11.71 -7.21 -19.34
CA THR A 85 11.85 -8.64 -19.04
C THR A 85 13.06 -9.27 -19.73
N GLN A 86 13.65 -8.61 -20.74
CA GLN A 86 14.82 -9.13 -21.48
C GLN A 86 16.17 -8.65 -20.95
N THR A 87 16.20 -7.84 -19.89
CA THR A 87 17.46 -7.42 -19.28
C THR A 87 18.20 -8.64 -18.69
N PRO A 88 19.54 -8.72 -18.81
CA PRO A 88 20.32 -9.86 -18.32
C PRO A 88 20.18 -10.04 -16.80
N LEU A 89 19.91 -8.95 -16.08
CA LEU A 89 19.64 -8.95 -14.64
C LEU A 89 18.32 -9.67 -14.29
N ALA A 90 17.23 -9.39 -15.04
CA ALA A 90 15.93 -10.02 -14.81
C ALA A 90 15.97 -11.54 -15.06
N LYS A 91 16.71 -11.99 -16.09
CA LYS A 91 16.94 -13.42 -16.36
C LYS A 91 17.72 -14.10 -15.22
N LYS A 92 18.75 -13.43 -14.69
CA LYS A 92 19.55 -13.96 -13.58
C LYS A 92 18.75 -14.05 -12.28
N LEU A 93 17.92 -13.05 -11.99
CA LEU A 93 17.04 -13.06 -10.82
C LEU A 93 15.97 -14.16 -10.89
N ARG A 94 15.39 -14.40 -12.08
CA ARG A 94 14.44 -15.50 -12.30
C ARG A 94 15.09 -16.87 -12.11
N SER A 95 16.37 -17.03 -12.50
CA SER A 95 17.13 -18.27 -12.26
C SER A 95 17.43 -18.53 -10.78
N LEU A 96 17.41 -17.51 -9.92
CA LEU A 96 17.64 -17.63 -8.47
C LEU A 96 16.35 -17.92 -7.69
N MET A 97 15.18 -17.78 -8.31
CA MET A 97 13.88 -18.03 -7.70
C MET A 97 13.71 -19.46 -7.12
N PRO A 98 14.12 -20.56 -7.81
CA PRO A 98 14.03 -21.90 -7.21
C PRO A 98 14.98 -22.08 -6.02
N LEU A 99 16.16 -21.44 -6.05
CA LEU A 99 17.11 -21.48 -4.94
C LEU A 99 16.53 -20.78 -3.70
N MET A 100 15.86 -19.64 -3.91
CA MET A 100 15.19 -18.93 -2.81
C MET A 100 14.05 -19.73 -2.20
N GLY A 101 13.27 -20.43 -3.02
CA GLY A 101 12.25 -21.37 -2.53
C GLY A 101 12.83 -22.49 -1.67
N ALA A 102 13.97 -23.07 -2.07
CA ALA A 102 14.64 -24.11 -1.29
C ALA A 102 15.17 -23.59 0.07
N VAL A 103 15.75 -22.38 0.10
CA VAL A 103 16.23 -21.75 1.33
C VAL A 103 15.09 -21.49 2.30
N VAL A 104 13.96 -20.96 1.82
CA VAL A 104 12.77 -20.72 2.66
C VAL A 104 12.22 -22.04 3.21
N LEU A 105 12.14 -23.09 2.39
CA LEU A 105 11.66 -24.40 2.82
C LEU A 105 12.51 -24.99 3.95
N VAL A 106 13.84 -24.92 3.82
CA VAL A 106 14.78 -25.39 4.86
C VAL A 106 14.65 -24.56 6.13
N ALA A 107 14.54 -23.23 6.01
CA ALA A 107 14.39 -22.35 7.17
C ALA A 107 13.09 -22.63 7.93
N VAL A 108 11.96 -22.81 7.22
CA VAL A 108 10.67 -23.15 7.82
C VAL A 108 10.71 -24.53 8.48
N GLY A 109 11.30 -25.53 7.81
CA GLY A 109 11.46 -26.87 8.37
C GLY A 109 12.32 -26.89 9.63
N GLY A 110 13.45 -26.18 9.62
CA GLY A 110 14.32 -26.05 10.79
C GLY A 110 13.64 -25.32 11.95
N PHE A 111 12.92 -24.23 11.67
CA PHE A 111 12.17 -23.49 12.68
C PHE A 111 11.04 -24.32 13.31
N ALA A 112 10.26 -25.03 12.49
CA ALA A 112 9.21 -25.92 12.96
C ALA A 112 9.77 -27.08 13.81
N GLY A 113 10.89 -27.67 13.39
CA GLY A 113 11.58 -28.71 14.14
C GLY A 113 12.10 -28.21 15.50
N PHE A 114 12.73 -27.05 15.53
CA PHE A 114 13.20 -26.42 16.77
C PHE A 114 12.03 -26.10 17.72
N ALA A 115 10.95 -25.51 17.21
CA ALA A 115 9.77 -25.19 18.01
C ALA A 115 9.11 -26.46 18.59
N ALA A 116 9.05 -27.55 17.82
CA ALA A 116 8.55 -28.84 18.30
C ALA A 116 9.46 -29.43 19.39
N ALA A 117 10.79 -29.45 19.17
CA ALA A 117 11.74 -29.96 20.15
C ALA A 117 11.66 -29.20 21.47
N ASN A 118 11.59 -27.86 21.41
CA ASN A 118 11.48 -27.01 22.59
C ASN A 118 10.17 -27.21 23.38
N ARG A 119 9.10 -27.70 22.74
CA ARG A 119 7.80 -27.96 23.41
C ARG A 119 7.73 -29.32 24.08
N PHE A 120 8.40 -30.33 23.50
CA PHE A 120 8.28 -31.73 23.93
C PHE A 120 9.47 -32.27 24.71
N VAL A 121 10.66 -31.67 24.58
CA VAL A 121 11.85 -32.10 25.33
C VAL A 121 11.95 -31.24 26.59
N PRO A 122 11.73 -31.81 27.80
CA PRO A 122 12.00 -31.09 29.04
C PRO A 122 13.50 -30.78 29.10
N LEU A 123 13.86 -29.51 29.24
CA LEU A 123 15.25 -29.09 29.39
C LEU A 123 15.78 -29.64 30.73
N GLU A 124 17.06 -30.03 30.78
CA GLU A 124 17.75 -30.47 32.02
C GLU A 124 17.56 -29.50 33.20
N SER A 125 17.28 -28.22 32.93
CA SER A 125 16.92 -27.23 33.96
C SER A 125 15.68 -27.58 34.76
N ASP A 126 14.68 -28.28 34.18
CA ASP A 126 13.50 -28.75 34.91
C ASP A 126 13.84 -29.88 35.88
N VAL A 127 14.87 -30.67 35.57
CA VAL A 127 15.36 -31.73 36.46
C VAL A 127 16.08 -31.09 37.66
N MET A 128 16.93 -30.09 37.43
CA MET A 128 17.60 -29.37 38.53
C MET A 128 16.63 -28.57 39.41
N LEU A 129 15.55 -28.01 38.85
CA LEU A 129 14.50 -27.34 39.63
C LEU A 129 13.68 -28.31 40.46
N ARG A 130 13.46 -29.53 39.97
CA ARG A 130 12.75 -30.59 40.68
C ARG A 130 13.55 -31.15 41.86
N ASP A 131 14.87 -31.14 41.75
CA ASP A 131 15.78 -31.64 42.79
C ASP A 131 16.24 -30.54 43.77
N LEU A 132 15.96 -29.27 43.45
CA LEU A 132 16.27 -28.12 44.31
C LEU A 132 15.73 -28.23 45.76
N PRO A 133 14.48 -28.70 46.01
CA PRO A 133 13.95 -28.83 47.38
C PRO A 133 14.69 -29.87 48.23
N ILE A 134 15.32 -30.85 47.58
CA ILE A 134 16.09 -31.91 48.25
C ILE A 134 17.47 -31.38 48.61
N ILE A 135 18.10 -30.63 47.71
CA ILE A 135 19.42 -30.03 47.91
C ILE A 135 19.37 -28.93 48.97
N GLU A 136 18.32 -28.10 48.98
CA GLU A 136 18.18 -26.99 49.93
C GLU A 136 18.03 -27.46 51.39
N ARG A 137 17.48 -28.65 51.61
CA ARG A 137 17.28 -29.23 52.95
C ARG A 137 18.22 -30.39 53.27
N MET A 138 19.31 -30.51 52.51
CA MET A 138 20.21 -31.65 52.65
C MET A 138 20.85 -31.72 54.05
N ASP A 139 21.06 -30.58 54.69
CA ASP A 139 21.56 -30.52 56.08
C ASP A 139 20.54 -31.09 57.08
N GLU A 140 19.25 -30.76 56.94
CA GLU A 140 18.16 -31.31 57.78
C GLU A 140 18.04 -32.83 57.60
N TYR A 141 18.17 -33.34 56.37
CA TYR A 141 18.10 -34.77 56.09
C TYR A 141 19.35 -35.55 56.53
N THR A 142 20.51 -34.89 56.63
CA THR A 142 21.75 -35.50 57.09
C THR A 142 21.78 -35.66 58.62
N GLU A 143 21.13 -34.76 59.35
CA GLU A 143 21.03 -34.82 60.82
C GLU A 143 20.13 -35.99 61.28
N VAL A 144 19.18 -36.39 60.44
CA VAL A 144 18.29 -37.54 60.65
C VAL A 144 18.97 -38.81 60.13
N GLY A 145 20.05 -39.23 60.79
CA GLY A 145 21.07 -40.12 60.24
C GLY A 145 20.63 -41.46 59.59
N ASP A 146 19.62 -42.18 60.09
CA ASP A 146 19.24 -43.50 59.54
C ASP A 146 17.73 -43.64 59.26
N VAL A 147 17.39 -44.11 58.06
CA VAL A 147 16.01 -44.35 57.63
C VAL A 147 15.38 -45.49 58.44
N GLN A 148 16.17 -46.47 58.89
CA GLN A 148 15.66 -47.56 59.74
C GLN A 148 15.26 -47.06 61.14
N PHE A 149 15.89 -45.97 61.61
CA PHE A 149 15.49 -45.31 62.86
C PHE A 149 14.15 -44.60 62.69
N LEU A 150 13.94 -43.87 61.58
CA LEU A 150 12.65 -43.25 61.28
C LEU A 150 11.53 -44.26 61.13
N ASP A 151 11.80 -45.40 60.52
CA ASP A 151 10.82 -46.48 60.33
C ASP A 151 10.42 -47.11 61.68
N LYS A 152 11.40 -47.38 62.55
CA LYS A 152 11.16 -47.86 63.92
C LYS A 152 10.46 -46.83 64.80
N LEU A 153 10.81 -45.55 64.67
CA LEU A 153 10.13 -44.46 65.37
C LEU A 153 8.68 -44.33 64.91
N SER A 154 8.39 -44.47 63.61
CA SER A 154 7.03 -44.41 63.10
C SER A 154 6.16 -45.61 63.52
N SER A 155 6.81 -46.77 63.70
CA SER A 155 6.13 -48.03 64.04
C SER A 155 5.83 -48.15 65.54
N ASP A 156 6.56 -47.44 66.40
CA ASP A 156 6.40 -47.53 67.85
C ASP A 156 5.89 -46.20 68.45
N ALA A 157 4.58 -46.16 68.74
CA ALA A 157 3.89 -44.97 69.22
C ALA A 157 4.42 -44.47 70.58
N LEU A 158 5.02 -45.35 71.40
CA LEU A 158 5.59 -44.99 72.69
C LEU A 158 6.90 -44.20 72.52
N LEU A 159 7.77 -44.62 71.61
CA LEU A 159 9.02 -43.92 71.31
C LEU A 159 8.76 -42.52 70.71
N LEU A 160 7.74 -42.40 69.87
CA LEU A 160 7.29 -41.10 69.36
C LEU A 160 6.84 -40.14 70.47
N GLN A 161 6.21 -40.66 71.52
CA GLN A 161 5.72 -39.85 72.63
C GLN A 161 6.88 -39.42 73.55
N GLU A 162 7.84 -40.30 73.81
CA GLU A 162 9.06 -40.01 74.58
C GLU A 162 9.88 -38.89 73.93
N VAL A 163 10.20 -39.03 72.64
CA VAL A 163 10.98 -38.04 71.87
C VAL A 163 10.24 -36.71 71.76
N ARG A 164 8.92 -36.73 71.52
CA ARG A 164 8.11 -35.51 71.52
C ARG A 164 8.16 -34.79 72.86
N SER A 165 8.18 -35.55 73.96
CA SER A 165 8.24 -34.99 75.31
C SER A 165 9.59 -34.33 75.61
N GLU A 166 10.71 -34.93 75.20
CA GLU A 166 12.05 -34.35 75.34
C GLU A 166 12.20 -33.07 74.52
N VAL A 167 11.81 -33.08 73.24
CA VAL A 167 11.87 -31.88 72.38
C VAL A 167 11.02 -30.74 72.95
N SER A 168 9.89 -31.05 73.59
CA SER A 168 9.05 -30.04 74.24
C SER A 168 9.60 -29.52 75.57
N ARG A 169 10.51 -30.27 76.23
CA ARG A 169 11.26 -29.78 77.41
C ARG A 169 12.42 -28.89 77.01
N GLU A 170 13.08 -29.19 75.90
CA GLU A 170 14.23 -28.43 75.41
C GLU A 170 13.83 -27.07 74.77
N ARG A 171 12.55 -26.93 74.37
CA ARG A 171 11.96 -25.66 73.89
C ARG A 171 11.37 -24.75 74.98
N ARG A 172 11.57 -25.04 76.26
CA ARG A 172 11.21 -24.15 77.39
C ARG A 172 12.47 -23.59 78.05
#